data_AF-A0A060C4I7-F1
#
_entry.id   AF-A0A060C4I7-F1
#
_cell.length_a   1.000
_cell.length_b   1.000
_cell.length_c   1.000
_cell.angle_alpha   90.00
_cell.angle_beta   90.00
_cell.angle_gamma   90.00
#
_symmetry.space_group_name_H-M   'P 1'
#
loop_
_entity.id
_entity.type
_entity.pdbx_description
1 polymer ?
#
loop_
_entity_poly.entity_id
_entity_poly.type
_entity_poly.pdbx_seq_one_letter_code
_entity_poly.pdbx_strand_id
1 'polypeptide(L)'
;PLAHDQRRGVVGVLCAGTAQYHIDADIAYAIAKYVRATGDTEFLAREAIDVVVETARMWASLGFWRGFNGRRTFNIHGVTGPDEYTTVVNNNLFTNVMAQFNLRYAVDALAEIAREHPDDAARARTRLHITDDEVERWAQQAAHMEIPFNEHFGIHPQDEQFL
;
A
#
# COMPACT_ATOMS: atom_id res chain seq x y z
N PRO A 1 10.83 41.02 25.44
CA PRO A 1 9.57 40.34 25.10
C PRO A 1 9.64 39.73 23.70
N LEU A 2 9.31 38.43 23.61
CA LEU A 2 9.12 37.59 22.42
C LEU A 2 10.39 37.12 21.68
N ALA A 3 10.97 36.03 22.19
CA ALA A 3 11.72 35.07 21.38
C ALA A 3 10.73 33.95 20.96
N HIS A 4 10.63 33.74 19.65
CA HIS A 4 9.74 32.79 18.99
C HIS A 4 10.16 31.34 19.31
N ASP A 5 9.20 30.53 19.74
CA ASP A 5 9.36 29.10 20.02
C ASP A 5 9.55 28.30 18.72
N GLN A 6 10.76 27.78 18.49
CA GLN A 6 11.13 26.91 17.36
C GLN A 6 11.08 25.40 17.71
N ARG A 7 10.45 24.98 18.81
CA ARG A 7 10.45 23.56 19.24
C ARG A 7 9.34 22.68 18.66
N ARG A 8 8.61 23.14 17.62
CA ARG A 8 7.58 22.33 16.94
C ARG A 8 8.06 21.54 15.73
N GLY A 9 9.24 21.84 15.16
CA GLY A 9 9.70 21.21 13.91
C GLY A 9 10.41 19.85 14.07
N VAL A 10 11.17 19.67 15.16
CA VAL A 10 12.07 18.50 15.31
C VAL A 10 11.33 17.22 15.67
N VAL A 11 10.20 17.33 16.39
CA VAL A 11 9.39 16.16 16.80
C VAL A 11 8.60 15.58 15.61
N GLY A 12 8.13 16.44 14.69
CA GLY A 12 7.38 16.00 13.50
C GLY A 12 8.20 15.19 12.51
N VAL A 13 9.45 15.59 12.24
CA VAL A 13 10.37 14.92 11.30
C VAL A 13 10.70 13.49 11.75
N LEU A 14 10.85 13.25 13.06
CA LEU A 14 11.15 11.92 13.58
C LEU A 14 9.96 10.96 13.44
N CYS A 15 8.73 11.42 13.74
CA CYS A 15 7.52 10.62 13.59
C CYS A 15 7.13 10.41 12.11
N ALA A 16 7.40 11.38 11.24
CA ALA A 16 7.20 11.26 9.80
C ALA A 16 8.00 10.08 9.23
N GLY A 17 9.31 10.06 9.44
CA GLY A 17 10.19 9.04 8.89
C GLY A 17 9.90 7.61 9.36
N THR A 18 9.40 7.43 10.58
CA THR A 18 9.06 6.09 11.11
C THR A 18 7.68 5.57 10.69
N ALA A 19 6.82 6.44 10.14
CA ALA A 19 5.43 6.12 9.78
C ALA A 19 5.12 6.33 8.29
N GLN A 20 6.12 6.70 7.47
CA GLN A 20 5.98 6.93 6.03
C GLN A 20 6.23 5.63 5.24
N TYR A 21 5.27 4.72 5.31
CA TYR A 21 5.37 3.41 4.65
C TYR A 21 5.08 3.46 3.15
N HIS A 22 4.61 4.60 2.61
CA HIS A 22 4.18 4.66 1.20
C HIS A 22 5.32 4.38 0.21
N ILE A 23 6.59 4.54 0.62
CA ILE A 23 7.75 4.21 -0.20
C ILE A 23 7.73 2.76 -0.73
N ASP A 24 7.23 1.81 0.07
CA ASP A 24 7.15 0.40 -0.35
C ASP A 24 6.11 0.21 -1.47
N ALA A 25 5.01 0.96 -1.40
CA ALA A 25 4.03 0.98 -2.49
C ALA A 25 4.53 1.77 -3.71
N ASP A 26 5.34 2.81 -3.51
CA ASP A 26 5.96 3.57 -4.61
C ASP A 26 6.92 2.69 -5.43
N ILE A 27 7.71 1.85 -4.75
CA ILE A 27 8.60 0.88 -5.40
C ILE A 27 7.79 -0.14 -6.21
N ALA A 28 6.75 -0.74 -5.61
CA ALA A 28 5.87 -1.68 -6.33
C ALA A 28 5.19 -1.02 -7.54
N TYR A 29 4.77 0.23 -7.41
CA TYR A 29 4.19 1.01 -8.50
C TYR A 29 5.20 1.32 -9.61
N ALA A 30 6.46 1.61 -9.27
CA ALA A 30 7.53 1.79 -10.23
C ALA A 30 7.81 0.50 -11.03
N ILE A 31 7.85 -0.65 -10.36
CA ILE A 31 7.95 -1.98 -11.01
C ILE A 31 6.79 -2.18 -11.99
N ALA A 32 5.56 -1.98 -11.53
CA ALA A 32 4.37 -2.14 -12.37
C ALA A 32 4.39 -1.21 -13.60
N LYS A 33 4.81 0.04 -13.41
CA LYS A 33 4.99 0.99 -14.51
C LYS A 33 6.04 0.53 -15.51
N TYR A 34 7.18 0.05 -15.05
CA TYR A 34 8.24 -0.46 -15.92
C TYR A 34 7.73 -1.63 -16.76
N VAL A 35 7.22 -2.69 -16.12
CA VAL A 35 6.74 -3.90 -16.80
C VAL A 35 5.62 -3.56 -17.80
N ARG A 36 4.67 -2.70 -17.42
CA ARG A 36 3.60 -2.27 -18.33
C ARG A 36 4.11 -1.49 -19.54
N ALA A 37 5.16 -0.69 -19.37
CA ALA A 37 5.70 0.13 -20.45
C ALA A 37 6.59 -0.68 -21.41
N THR A 38 7.29 -1.70 -20.91
CA THR A 38 8.27 -2.48 -21.70
C THR A 38 7.75 -3.84 -22.15
N GLY A 39 6.75 -4.40 -21.46
CA GLY A 39 6.33 -5.79 -21.62
C GLY A 39 7.32 -6.81 -21.03
N ASP A 40 8.25 -6.38 -20.19
CA ASP A 40 9.31 -7.22 -19.63
C ASP A 40 8.81 -8.10 -18.47
N THR A 41 8.02 -9.12 -18.81
CA THR A 41 7.45 -10.07 -17.83
C THR A 41 8.47 -11.09 -17.32
N GLU A 42 9.61 -11.25 -18.01
CA GLU A 42 10.74 -12.05 -17.51
C GLU A 42 11.38 -11.38 -16.29
N PHE A 43 11.64 -10.06 -16.36
CA PHE A 43 12.08 -9.28 -15.19
C PHE A 43 11.10 -9.39 -14.03
N LEU A 44 9.79 -9.31 -14.31
CA LEU A 44 8.75 -9.49 -13.29
C LEU A 44 8.89 -10.85 -12.60
N ALA A 45 8.95 -11.93 -13.37
CA ALA A 45 8.95 -13.29 -12.85
C ALA A 45 10.23 -13.66 -12.08
N ARG A 46 11.38 -13.18 -12.53
CA ARG A 46 12.69 -13.61 -12.01
C ARG A 46 13.24 -12.72 -10.91
N GLU A 47 13.02 -11.41 -11.02
CA GLU A 47 13.69 -10.42 -10.18
C GLU A 47 12.68 -9.63 -9.32
N ALA A 48 11.57 -9.17 -9.90
CA ALA A 48 10.73 -8.17 -9.26
C ALA A 48 9.61 -8.77 -8.37
N ILE A 49 9.20 -10.01 -8.61
CA ILE A 49 8.05 -10.62 -7.91
C ILE A 49 8.24 -10.66 -6.38
N ASP A 50 9.48 -10.83 -5.92
CA ASP A 50 9.82 -10.85 -4.50
C ASP A 50 9.44 -9.53 -3.83
N VAL A 51 9.81 -8.41 -4.44
CA VAL A 51 9.52 -7.07 -3.92
C VAL A 51 8.02 -6.84 -3.90
N VAL A 52 7.32 -7.20 -4.98
CA VAL A 52 5.86 -7.05 -5.09
C VAL A 52 5.14 -7.84 -4.00
N VAL A 53 5.54 -9.10 -3.78
CA VAL A 53 4.94 -9.98 -2.77
C VAL A 53 5.23 -9.49 -1.34
N GLU A 54 6.50 -9.18 -1.01
CA GLU A 54 6.87 -8.80 0.35
C GLU A 54 6.27 -7.44 0.74
N THR A 55 6.20 -6.49 -0.19
CA THR A 55 5.54 -5.21 0.08
C THR A 55 4.02 -5.36 0.21
N ALA A 56 3.38 -6.27 -0.54
CA ALA A 56 1.97 -6.63 -0.32
C ALA A 56 1.73 -7.27 1.05
N ARG A 57 2.61 -8.17 1.50
CA ARG A 57 2.58 -8.75 2.87
C ARG A 57 2.67 -7.69 3.94
N MET A 58 3.58 -6.72 3.76
CA MET A 58 3.69 -5.60 4.68
C MET A 58 2.35 -4.86 4.81
N TRP A 59 1.74 -4.43 3.70
CA TRP A 59 0.44 -3.73 3.74
C TRP A 59 -0.67 -4.58 4.35
N ALA A 60 -0.72 -5.87 4.01
CA ALA A 60 -1.69 -6.80 4.55
C ALA A 60 -1.57 -6.98 6.07
N SER A 61 -0.36 -6.86 6.61
CA SER A 61 -0.08 -6.96 8.05
C SER A 61 -0.26 -5.65 8.82
N LEU A 62 -0.01 -4.50 8.16
CA LEU A 62 -0.14 -3.17 8.76
C LEU A 62 -1.61 -2.77 8.91
N GLY A 63 -2.44 -3.11 7.93
CA GLY A 63 -3.86 -2.79 7.96
C GLY A 63 -4.70 -3.77 8.78
N PHE A 64 -5.93 -3.36 9.09
CA PHE A 64 -6.88 -4.16 9.84
C PHE A 64 -8.33 -3.92 9.41
N TRP A 65 -9.19 -4.89 9.69
CA TRP A 65 -10.61 -4.81 9.35
C TRP A 65 -11.39 -4.03 10.41
N ARG A 66 -12.20 -3.06 9.98
CA ARG A 66 -13.23 -2.40 10.80
C ARG A 66 -14.60 -2.70 10.25
N GLY A 67 -15.57 -2.87 11.14
CA GLY A 67 -16.98 -3.03 10.81
C GLY A 67 -17.78 -1.92 11.48
N PHE A 68 -18.48 -1.09 10.69
CA PHE A 68 -19.38 -0.07 11.21
C PHE A 68 -20.64 0.01 10.35
N ASN A 69 -21.82 0.03 10.98
CA ASN A 69 -23.13 0.07 10.30
C ASN A 69 -23.31 -0.98 9.19
N GLY A 70 -22.80 -2.20 9.41
CA GLY A 70 -22.87 -3.29 8.42
C GLY A 70 -21.88 -3.17 7.25
N ARG A 71 -21.11 -2.08 7.16
CA ARG A 71 -20.00 -1.93 6.20
C ARG A 71 -18.71 -2.46 6.84
N ARG A 72 -18.04 -3.37 6.15
CA ARG A 72 -16.73 -3.90 6.54
C ARG A 72 -15.66 -3.35 5.60
N THR A 73 -14.68 -2.63 6.14
CA THR A 73 -13.60 -2.01 5.36
C THR A 73 -12.23 -2.36 5.96
N PHE A 74 -11.22 -2.41 5.12
CA PHE A 74 -9.83 -2.60 5.50
C PHE A 74 -9.18 -1.24 5.63
N ASN A 75 -8.58 -0.96 6.79
CA ASN A 75 -8.13 0.36 7.18
C ASN A 75 -6.63 0.31 7.51
N ILE A 76 -5.93 1.41 7.25
CA ILE A 76 -4.54 1.60 7.63
C ILE A 76 -4.47 2.86 8.48
N HIS A 77 -3.95 2.74 9.70
CA HIS A 77 -3.96 3.81 10.69
C HIS A 77 -2.53 4.16 11.13
N GLY A 78 -2.35 5.37 11.67
CA GLY A 78 -1.08 5.82 12.22
C GLY A 78 0.04 5.96 11.18
N VAL A 79 -0.31 6.38 9.97
CA VAL A 79 0.63 6.55 8.85
C VAL A 79 0.87 8.02 8.53
N THR A 80 2.01 8.31 7.93
CA THR A 80 2.32 9.63 7.37
C THR A 80 2.26 9.53 5.85
N GLY A 81 1.45 10.39 5.22
CA GLY A 81 1.38 10.50 3.77
C GLY A 81 2.54 11.33 3.18
N PRO A 82 2.49 11.66 1.89
CA PRO A 82 3.51 12.50 1.25
C PRO A 82 3.59 13.93 1.83
N ASP A 83 2.50 14.44 2.39
CA ASP A 83 2.51 15.70 3.14
C ASP A 83 3.05 15.46 4.56
N GLU A 84 4.34 15.72 4.75
CA GLU A 84 5.03 15.51 6.03
C GLU A 84 4.67 16.52 7.12
N TYR A 85 3.90 17.57 6.81
CA TYR A 85 3.37 18.48 7.85
C TYR A 85 2.23 17.85 8.65
N THR A 86 1.59 16.81 8.10
CA THR A 86 0.48 16.08 8.70
C THR A 86 0.89 14.63 8.92
N THR A 87 1.31 14.29 10.13
CA THR A 87 1.89 12.98 10.46
C THR A 87 0.95 12.12 11.31
N VAL A 88 1.10 10.80 11.23
CA VAL A 88 0.41 9.82 12.08
C VAL A 88 -1.12 9.97 12.03
N VAL A 89 -1.65 9.95 10.82
CA VAL A 89 -3.09 10.04 10.54
C VAL A 89 -3.69 8.68 10.18
N ASN A 90 -5.01 8.60 10.18
CA ASN A 90 -5.74 7.41 9.82
C ASN A 90 -6.28 7.52 8.40
N ASN A 91 -6.17 6.42 7.64
CA ASN A 91 -6.67 6.31 6.28
C ASN A 91 -6.20 7.47 5.39
N ASN A 92 -4.90 7.80 5.43
CA ASN A 92 -4.34 8.76 4.49
C ASN A 92 -4.66 8.31 3.06
N LEU A 93 -5.27 9.21 2.28
CA LEU A 93 -5.78 8.89 0.95
C LEU A 93 -4.69 8.30 0.05
N PHE A 94 -3.54 8.98 -0.04
CA PHE A 94 -2.44 8.54 -0.91
C PHE A 94 -1.95 7.16 -0.48
N THR A 95 -1.66 7.00 0.82
CA THR A 95 -1.16 5.73 1.36
C THR A 95 -2.15 4.59 1.12
N ASN A 96 -3.45 4.78 1.38
CA ASN A 96 -4.45 3.73 1.18
C ASN A 96 -4.63 3.37 -0.30
N VAL A 97 -4.63 4.36 -1.21
CA VAL A 97 -4.69 4.11 -2.66
C VAL A 97 -3.47 3.34 -3.13
N MET A 98 -2.28 3.71 -2.68
CA MET A 98 -1.03 3.05 -3.07
C MET A 98 -0.90 1.63 -2.47
N ALA A 99 -1.31 1.44 -1.22
CA ALA A 99 -1.41 0.12 -0.60
C ALA A 99 -2.42 -0.79 -1.33
N GLN A 100 -3.60 -0.24 -1.66
CA GLN A 100 -4.62 -0.93 -2.46
C GLN A 100 -4.07 -1.33 -3.84
N PHE A 101 -3.34 -0.42 -4.50
CA PHE A 101 -2.69 -0.72 -5.77
C PHE A 101 -1.71 -1.88 -5.63
N ASN A 102 -0.83 -1.84 -4.63
CA ASN A 102 0.18 -2.87 -4.45
C ASN A 102 -0.44 -4.26 -4.18
N LEU A 103 -1.44 -4.32 -3.28
CA LEU A 103 -2.16 -5.56 -3.00
C LEU A 103 -2.83 -6.15 -4.26
N ARG A 104 -3.47 -5.33 -5.10
CA ARG A 104 -4.04 -5.78 -6.39
C ARG A 104 -2.96 -6.24 -7.35
N TYR A 105 -1.91 -5.45 -7.48
CA TYR A 105 -0.82 -5.74 -8.39
C TYR A 105 -0.10 -7.03 -8.03
N ALA A 106 0.06 -7.37 -6.74
CA ALA A 106 0.63 -8.64 -6.34
C ALA A 106 -0.23 -9.84 -6.78
N VAL A 107 -1.55 -9.74 -6.66
CA VAL A 107 -2.48 -10.77 -7.15
C VAL A 107 -2.37 -10.92 -8.67
N ASP A 108 -2.43 -9.80 -9.38
CA ASP A 108 -2.38 -9.78 -10.84
C ASP A 108 -1.03 -10.28 -11.37
N ALA A 109 0.08 -9.83 -10.79
CA ALA A 109 1.43 -10.23 -11.16
C ALA A 109 1.65 -11.74 -10.95
N LEU A 110 1.19 -12.30 -9.83
CA LEU A 110 1.28 -13.74 -9.59
C LEU A 110 0.47 -14.55 -10.62
N ALA A 111 -0.70 -14.06 -11.01
CA ALA A 111 -1.50 -14.68 -12.07
C ALA A 111 -0.83 -14.56 -13.45
N GLU A 112 -0.22 -13.42 -13.74
CA GLU A 112 0.50 -13.14 -14.99
C GLU A 112 1.72 -14.07 -15.14
N ILE A 113 2.59 -14.14 -14.13
CA ILE A 113 3.76 -15.01 -14.19
C ILE A 113 3.37 -16.49 -14.18
N ALA A 114 2.28 -16.88 -13.53
CA ALA A 114 1.79 -18.25 -13.59
C ALA A 114 1.33 -18.65 -15.00
N ARG A 115 0.80 -17.69 -15.77
CA ARG A 115 0.37 -17.89 -17.16
C ARG A 115 1.54 -17.85 -18.14
N GLU A 116 2.49 -16.94 -17.97
CA GLU A 116 3.55 -16.68 -18.95
C GLU A 116 4.87 -17.40 -18.63
N HIS A 117 5.20 -17.55 -17.35
CA HIS A 117 6.46 -18.10 -16.85
C HIS A 117 6.21 -19.14 -15.74
N PRO A 118 5.48 -20.24 -16.03
CA PRO A 118 4.98 -21.17 -15.00
C PRO A 118 6.07 -21.78 -14.12
N ASP A 119 7.25 -22.06 -14.68
CA ASP A 119 8.39 -22.59 -13.93
C ASP A 119 8.95 -21.57 -12.93
N ASP A 120 9.03 -20.28 -13.32
CA ASP A 120 9.43 -19.19 -12.42
C ASP A 120 8.37 -18.94 -11.36
N ALA A 121 7.09 -18.98 -11.73
CA ALA A 121 5.99 -18.87 -10.78
C ALA A 121 6.03 -19.98 -9.71
N ALA A 122 6.29 -21.23 -10.11
CA ALA A 122 6.45 -22.35 -9.18
C ALA A 122 7.67 -22.18 -8.25
N ARG A 123 8.79 -21.69 -8.80
CA ARG A 123 9.99 -21.35 -8.00
C ARG A 123 9.68 -20.24 -7.00
N ALA A 124 9.04 -19.15 -7.43
CA ALA A 124 8.68 -18.02 -6.58
C ALA A 124 7.74 -18.45 -5.45
N ARG A 125 6.68 -19.21 -5.77
CA ARG A 125 5.76 -19.77 -4.76
C ARG A 125 6.47 -20.62 -3.73
N THR A 126 7.41 -21.46 -4.16
CA THR A 126 8.18 -22.32 -3.25
C THR A 126 9.12 -21.50 -2.37
N ARG A 127 9.88 -20.58 -2.97
CA ARG A 127 10.90 -19.76 -2.28
C ARG A 127 10.28 -18.78 -1.28
N LEU A 128 9.14 -18.19 -1.63
CA LEU A 128 8.43 -17.21 -0.81
C LEU A 128 7.30 -17.83 0.02
N HIS A 129 7.08 -19.14 -0.07
CA HIS A 129 6.01 -19.87 0.62
C HIS A 129 4.61 -19.26 0.40
N ILE A 130 4.32 -18.84 -0.83
CA ILE A 130 3.05 -18.17 -1.18
C ILE A 130 1.91 -19.20 -1.19
N THR A 131 0.86 -18.92 -0.42
CA THR A 131 -0.36 -19.74 -0.38
C THR A 131 -1.51 -19.06 -1.11
N ASP A 132 -2.47 -19.85 -1.61
CA ASP A 132 -3.65 -19.28 -2.28
C ASP A 132 -4.54 -18.49 -1.30
N ASP A 133 -4.64 -18.92 -0.04
CA ASP A 133 -5.34 -18.19 1.02
C ASP A 133 -4.73 -16.80 1.29
N GLU A 134 -3.42 -16.67 1.14
CA GLU A 134 -2.74 -15.38 1.27
C GLU A 134 -3.06 -14.46 0.09
N VAL A 135 -3.03 -14.98 -1.14
CA VAL A 135 -3.37 -14.23 -2.36
C VAL A 135 -4.83 -13.77 -2.33
N GLU A 136 -5.76 -14.66 -1.97
CA GLU A 136 -7.19 -14.32 -1.83
C GLU A 136 -7.40 -13.23 -0.78
N ARG A 137 -6.69 -13.32 0.35
CA ARG A 137 -6.76 -12.30 1.39
C ARG A 137 -6.29 -10.93 0.90
N TRP A 138 -5.22 -10.85 0.11
CA TRP A 138 -4.78 -9.58 -0.49
C TRP A 138 -5.86 -9.01 -1.42
N ALA A 139 -6.49 -9.84 -2.25
CA ALA A 139 -7.59 -9.43 -3.12
C ALA A 139 -8.76 -8.84 -2.30
N GLN A 140 -9.16 -9.52 -1.22
CA GLN A 140 -10.21 -9.03 -0.32
C GLN A 140 -9.83 -7.72 0.37
N GLN A 141 -8.62 -7.62 0.91
CA GLN A 141 -8.13 -6.40 1.56
C GLN A 141 -8.13 -5.21 0.59
N ALA A 142 -7.70 -5.42 -0.65
CA ALA A 142 -7.68 -4.37 -1.66
C ALA A 142 -9.09 -4.00 -2.14
N ALA A 143 -10.00 -4.96 -2.28
CA ALA A 143 -11.40 -4.73 -2.66
C ALA A 143 -12.15 -3.88 -1.62
N HIS A 144 -11.77 -4.00 -0.35
CA HIS A 144 -12.44 -3.34 0.76
C HIS A 144 -11.62 -2.24 1.44
N MET A 145 -10.51 -1.78 0.84
CA MET A 145 -9.71 -0.67 1.38
C MET A 145 -10.60 0.56 1.60
N GLU A 146 -10.51 1.16 2.79
CA GLU A 146 -11.19 2.41 3.12
C GLU A 146 -10.52 3.55 2.33
N ILE A 147 -11.27 4.18 1.44
CA ILE A 147 -10.84 5.36 0.70
C ILE A 147 -11.75 6.51 1.13
N PRO A 148 -11.26 7.46 1.95
CA PRO A 148 -12.09 8.57 2.43
C PRO A 148 -12.69 9.35 1.27
N PHE A 149 -13.99 9.63 1.32
CA PHE A 149 -14.68 10.47 0.34
C PHE A 149 -15.76 11.30 1.03
N ASN A 150 -15.77 12.59 0.76
CA ASN A 150 -16.76 13.51 1.27
C ASN A 150 -17.80 13.79 0.17
N GLU A 151 -18.99 13.22 0.33
CA GLU A 151 -20.11 13.34 -0.63
C GLU A 151 -20.62 14.78 -0.78
N HIS A 152 -20.57 15.58 0.29
CA HIS A 152 -21.09 16.95 0.25
C HIS A 152 -20.25 17.86 -0.65
N PHE A 153 -18.92 17.74 -0.56
CA PHE A 153 -17.99 18.52 -1.36
C PHE A 153 -17.54 17.80 -2.64
N GLY A 154 -17.82 16.51 -2.78
CA GLY A 154 -17.41 15.70 -3.93
C GLY A 154 -15.90 15.51 -4.03
N ILE A 155 -15.20 15.46 -2.89
CA ILE A 155 -13.74 15.39 -2.83
C ILE A 155 -13.26 14.26 -1.93
N HIS A 156 -12.08 13.75 -2.21
CA HIS A 156 -11.35 12.88 -1.29
C HIS A 156 -10.55 13.76 -0.31
N PRO A 157 -10.85 13.74 1.00
CA PRO A 157 -10.01 14.41 1.99
C PRO A 157 -8.65 13.72 2.11
N GLN A 158 -7.66 14.43 2.65
CA GLN A 158 -6.30 13.90 2.80
C GLN A 158 -6.24 12.67 3.73
N ASP A 159 -7.06 12.65 4.77
CA ASP A 159 -7.18 11.58 5.75
C ASP A 159 -8.58 11.61 6.41
N GLU A 160 -8.87 10.65 7.30
CA GLU A 160 -10.19 10.48 7.94
C GLU A 160 -10.65 11.71 8.75
N GLN A 161 -9.73 12.57 9.21
CA GLN A 161 -10.04 13.74 10.06
C GLN A 161 -9.89 15.07 9.32
N PHE A 162 -9.53 15.04 8.04
CA PHE A 162 -9.37 16.24 7.24
C PHE A 162 -10.75 16.72 6.74
N LEU A 163 -11.15 17.93 7.18
CA LEU A 163 -12.42 18.64 6.96
C LEU A 163 -13.52 18.39 8.02
#